data_AF-A0A8K0D456-F1
#
_entry.id   AF-A0A8K0D456-F1
#
_cell.length_a   1.000
_cell.length_b   1.000
_cell.length_c   1.000
_cell.angle_alpha   90.00
_cell.angle_beta   90.00
_cell.angle_gamma   90.00
#
_symmetry.space_group_name_H-M   'P 1'
#
loop_
_entity.id
_entity.type
_entity.pdbx_description
1 polymer ?
#
loop_
_entity_poly.entity_id
_entity_poly.type
_entity_poly.pdbx_seq_one_letter_code
_entity_poly.pdbx_strand_id
1 'polypeptide(L)'
;MLSKQEQLRKKILYKFVENNSISKRKIATELNTTIRTVQRVIKRYVDTGTVQRKSESGRKRKFVDRNLELKVLKSLQKNPNPSIRDLARNHGTTKSTVQKIKQRHSIKSYKKVKVPKRDLRQHTTAKSRANKLYKRITSKNFRIMMDDETYCKLDFKSLPGQHYFSGKDKISVKDEFKLIKPKNIKQKLLKYAKPATSIDNFKNEWKKKTRMITDQAVQDLKGGVKRKLRKFWMDLE
;
A
#
# COMPACT_ATOMS: atom_id res chain seq x y z
N MET A 1 19.04 -18.21 -18.97
CA MET A 1 18.90 -19.65 -19.24
C MET A 1 17.79 -19.87 -20.27
N LEU A 2 17.99 -20.80 -21.21
CA LEU A 2 16.97 -21.15 -22.20
C LEU A 2 15.78 -21.86 -21.53
N SER A 3 14.57 -21.65 -22.05
CA SER A 3 13.39 -22.39 -21.58
C SER A 3 13.55 -23.89 -21.87
N LYS A 4 13.00 -24.77 -21.02
CA LYS A 4 12.99 -26.23 -21.23
C LYS A 4 12.47 -26.60 -22.63
N GLN A 5 11.48 -25.86 -23.13
CA GLN A 5 10.93 -26.08 -24.48
C GLN A 5 11.90 -25.68 -25.60
N GLU A 6 12.70 -24.64 -25.40
CA GLU A 6 13.71 -24.21 -26.38
C GLU A 6 14.87 -25.20 -26.45
N GLN A 7 15.30 -25.72 -25.28
CA GLN A 7 16.30 -26.78 -25.20
C GLN A 7 15.84 -28.05 -25.92
N LEU A 8 14.58 -28.48 -25.70
CA LEU A 8 14.00 -29.63 -26.39
C LEU A 8 14.04 -29.44 -27.92
N ARG A 9 13.64 -28.26 -28.41
CA ARG A 9 13.66 -27.94 -29.84
C ARG A 9 15.07 -27.96 -30.43
N LYS A 10 16.06 -27.44 -29.71
CA LYS A 10 17.47 -27.52 -30.13
C LYS A 10 17.98 -28.96 -30.19
N LYS A 11 17.63 -29.81 -29.21
CA LYS A 11 17.98 -31.24 -29.22
C LYS A 11 17.33 -32.00 -30.39
N ILE A 12 16.06 -31.70 -30.69
CA ILE A 12 15.38 -32.25 -31.87
C ILE A 12 16.12 -31.86 -33.15
N LEU A 13 16.50 -30.58 -33.28
CA LEU A 13 17.24 -30.10 -34.46
C LEU A 13 18.59 -30.78 -34.57
N TYR A 14 19.36 -30.84 -33.49
CA TYR A 14 20.70 -31.44 -33.46
C TYR A 14 20.67 -32.88 -34.00
N LYS A 15 19.76 -33.71 -33.48
CA LYS A 15 19.58 -35.11 -33.95
C LYS A 15 19.12 -35.24 -35.39
N PHE A 16 18.31 -34.29 -35.85
CA PHE A 16 17.85 -34.27 -37.23
C PHE A 16 18.97 -33.88 -38.20
N VAL A 17 19.83 -32.93 -37.81
CA VAL A 17 20.97 -32.47 -38.62
C VAL A 17 22.09 -33.52 -38.64
N GLU A 18 22.36 -34.21 -37.52
CA GLU A 18 23.34 -35.30 -37.45
C GLU A 18 22.97 -36.47 -38.37
N ASN A 19 21.67 -36.80 -38.49
CA ASN A 19 21.24 -37.90 -39.33
C ASN A 19 19.83 -37.65 -39.91
N ASN A 20 19.80 -37.11 -41.12
CA ASN A 20 18.58 -36.73 -41.82
C ASN A 20 17.67 -37.92 -42.16
N SER A 21 18.22 -39.15 -42.16
CA SER A 21 17.50 -40.39 -42.46
C SER A 21 16.86 -41.03 -41.22
N ILE A 22 17.08 -40.50 -40.02
CA ILE A 22 16.45 -41.03 -38.80
C ILE A 22 14.93 -40.86 -38.84
N SER A 23 14.20 -41.93 -38.52
CA SER A 23 12.75 -41.88 -38.33
C SER A 23 12.37 -40.89 -37.22
N LYS A 24 11.45 -39.96 -37.54
CA LYS A 24 10.91 -38.96 -36.59
C LYS A 24 10.32 -39.58 -35.33
N ARG A 25 9.83 -40.83 -35.41
CA ARG A 25 9.32 -41.60 -34.25
C ARG A 25 10.45 -41.95 -33.29
N LYS A 26 11.63 -42.34 -33.78
CA LYS A 26 12.81 -42.66 -32.96
C LYS A 26 13.29 -41.45 -32.16
N ILE A 27 13.37 -40.27 -32.79
CA ILE A 27 13.70 -38.99 -32.12
C ILE A 27 12.68 -38.68 -31.02
N ALA A 28 11.39 -38.91 -31.30
CA ALA A 28 10.31 -38.66 -30.35
C ALA A 28 10.42 -39.54 -29.10
N THR A 29 10.65 -40.84 -29.27
CA THR A 29 10.85 -41.80 -28.17
C THR A 29 12.06 -41.43 -27.32
N GLU A 30 13.19 -41.14 -27.95
CA GLU A 30 14.45 -40.87 -27.24
C GLU A 30 14.44 -39.54 -26.47
N LEU A 31 13.74 -38.53 -26.98
CA LEU A 31 13.56 -37.24 -26.30
C LEU A 31 12.31 -37.18 -25.42
N ASN A 32 11.59 -38.31 -25.27
CA ASN A 32 10.33 -38.42 -24.54
C ASN A 32 9.33 -37.30 -24.89
N THR A 33 9.05 -37.12 -26.18
CA THR A 33 8.14 -36.09 -26.69
C THR A 33 7.17 -36.66 -27.73
N THR A 34 6.12 -35.91 -28.06
CA THR A 34 5.15 -36.35 -29.07
C THR A 34 5.70 -36.20 -30.48
N ILE A 35 5.44 -37.18 -31.34
CA ILE A 35 5.88 -37.17 -32.74
C ILE A 35 5.43 -35.91 -33.50
N ARG A 36 4.24 -35.38 -33.17
CA ARG A 36 3.69 -34.15 -33.73
C ARG A 36 4.55 -32.92 -33.42
N THR A 37 5.18 -32.89 -32.24
CA THR A 37 6.10 -31.82 -31.86
C THR A 37 7.37 -31.88 -32.70
N VAL A 38 7.97 -33.07 -32.83
CA VAL A 38 9.16 -33.30 -33.68
C VAL A 38 8.88 -32.88 -35.13
N GLN A 39 7.77 -33.34 -35.71
CA GLN A 39 7.36 -32.99 -37.07
C GLN A 39 7.20 -31.47 -37.26
N ARG A 40 6.52 -30.78 -36.33
CA ARG A 40 6.33 -29.32 -36.40
C ARG A 40 7.64 -28.55 -36.27
N VAL A 41 8.56 -29.04 -35.45
CA VAL A 41 9.87 -28.43 -35.23
C VAL A 41 10.74 -28.57 -36.48
N ILE A 42 10.83 -29.77 -37.03
CA ILE A 42 11.56 -30.06 -38.28
C ILE A 42 10.94 -29.26 -39.43
N LYS A 43 9.62 -29.31 -39.60
CA LYS A 43 8.93 -28.55 -40.64
C LYS A 43 9.25 -27.06 -40.56
N ARG A 44 9.20 -26.46 -39.38
CA ARG A 44 9.56 -25.04 -39.20
C ARG A 44 11.02 -24.76 -39.57
N TYR A 45 11.93 -25.64 -39.18
CA TYR A 45 13.35 -25.49 -39.53
C TYR A 45 13.55 -25.53 -41.04
N VAL A 46 12.92 -26.49 -41.73
CA VAL A 46 12.95 -26.57 -43.21
C VAL A 46 12.32 -25.32 -43.84
N ASP A 47 11.17 -24.87 -43.36
CA ASP A 47 10.43 -23.75 -43.96
C ASP A 47 11.10 -22.37 -43.72
N THR A 48 11.72 -22.16 -42.55
CA THR A 48 12.20 -20.83 -42.11
C THR A 48 13.67 -20.76 -41.70
N GLY A 49 14.38 -21.89 -41.70
CA GLY A 49 15.76 -21.98 -41.20
C GLY A 49 15.91 -21.83 -39.68
N THR A 50 14.81 -21.68 -38.93
CA THR A 50 14.85 -21.41 -37.48
C THR A 50 13.95 -22.34 -36.68
N VAL A 51 14.38 -22.65 -35.45
CA VAL A 51 13.61 -23.48 -34.49
C VAL A 51 12.82 -22.63 -33.48
N GLN A 52 13.03 -21.31 -33.53
CA GLN A 52 12.35 -20.37 -32.66
C GLN A 52 10.84 -20.40 -32.90
N ARG A 53 10.05 -20.09 -31.87
CA ARG A 53 8.59 -20.00 -32.05
C ARG A 53 8.28 -18.69 -32.75
N LYS A 54 7.38 -18.71 -33.73
CA LYS A 54 6.70 -17.48 -34.13
C LYS A 54 6.06 -16.87 -32.88
N SER A 55 6.24 -15.56 -32.69
CA SER A 55 5.52 -14.84 -31.65
C SER A 55 4.02 -15.12 -31.86
N GLU A 56 3.34 -15.59 -30.81
CA GLU A 56 1.92 -15.89 -30.92
C GLU A 56 1.14 -14.61 -31.32
N SER A 57 0.09 -14.77 -32.12
CA SER A 57 -0.90 -13.73 -32.39
C SER A 57 -1.81 -13.55 -31.16
N GLY A 58 -1.21 -13.15 -30.03
CA GLY A 58 -1.96 -12.77 -28.85
C GLY A 58 -2.79 -11.51 -29.13
N ARG A 59 -3.92 -11.37 -28.44
CA ARG A 59 -4.70 -10.13 -28.47
C ARG A 59 -3.79 -8.96 -28.10
N LYS A 60 -3.59 -8.04 -29.05
CA LYS A 60 -2.82 -6.81 -28.80
C LYS A 60 -3.36 -6.14 -27.54
N ARG A 61 -2.48 -5.83 -26.58
CA ARG A 61 -2.90 -5.05 -25.40
C ARG A 61 -3.46 -3.73 -25.92
N LYS A 62 -4.70 -3.40 -25.51
CA LYS A 62 -5.28 -2.09 -25.83
C LYS A 62 -4.31 -1.02 -25.32
N PHE A 63 -3.74 -0.25 -26.24
CA PHE A 63 -2.88 0.87 -25.86
C PHE A 63 -3.77 1.85 -25.11
N VAL A 64 -3.35 2.26 -23.91
CA VAL A 64 -3.97 3.41 -23.27
C VAL A 64 -3.62 4.61 -24.13
N ASP A 65 -4.61 5.44 -24.43
CA ASP A 65 -4.39 6.67 -25.17
C ASP A 65 -3.28 7.49 -24.48
N ARG A 66 -2.24 7.83 -25.25
CA ARG A 66 -1.08 8.58 -24.77
C ARG A 66 -1.50 9.94 -24.21
N ASN A 67 -2.54 10.55 -24.77
CA ASN A 67 -3.05 11.84 -24.32
C ASN A 67 -3.72 11.73 -22.94
N LEU A 68 -4.54 10.68 -22.74
CA LEU A 68 -5.13 10.38 -21.44
C LEU A 68 -4.03 10.14 -20.39
N GLU A 69 -3.02 9.37 -20.75
CA GLU A 69 -1.89 9.07 -19.87
C GLU A 69 -1.15 10.35 -19.44
N LEU A 70 -0.82 11.25 -20.37
CA LEU A 70 -0.21 12.54 -20.07
C LEU A 70 -1.10 13.42 -19.19
N LYS A 71 -2.42 13.45 -19.42
CA LYS A 71 -3.38 14.22 -18.60
C LYS A 71 -3.42 13.70 -17.15
N VAL A 72 -3.44 12.38 -16.96
CA VAL A 72 -3.42 11.76 -15.63
C VAL A 72 -2.11 12.08 -14.90
N LEU A 73 -0.97 11.98 -15.59
CA LEU A 73 0.34 12.29 -15.00
C LEU A 73 0.47 13.76 -14.62
N LYS A 74 0.06 14.69 -15.50
CA LYS A 74 0.03 16.13 -15.19
C LYS A 74 -0.85 16.44 -13.98
N SER A 75 -2.00 15.77 -13.86
CA SER A 75 -2.91 15.95 -12.73
C SER A 75 -2.31 15.45 -11.42
N LEU A 76 -1.63 14.30 -11.45
CA LEU A 76 -0.88 13.76 -10.30
C LEU A 76 0.31 14.64 -9.90
N GLN A 77 0.99 15.25 -10.86
CA GLN A 77 2.09 16.17 -10.62
C GLN A 77 1.60 17.48 -9.98
N LYS A 78 0.46 18.01 -10.44
CA LYS A 78 -0.17 19.21 -9.88
C LYS A 78 -0.72 18.96 -8.47
N ASN A 79 -1.38 17.82 -8.27
CA ASN A 79 -1.92 17.42 -6.97
C ASN A 79 -1.67 15.92 -6.76
N PRO A 80 -0.78 15.54 -5.83
CA PRO A 80 -0.48 14.13 -5.54
C PRO A 80 -1.50 13.44 -4.62
N ASN A 81 -2.44 14.17 -4.03
CA ASN A 81 -3.42 13.63 -3.08
C ASN A 81 -4.72 13.00 -3.65
N PRO A 82 -5.12 13.16 -4.92
CA PRO A 82 -6.44 12.73 -5.34
C PRO A 82 -6.54 11.20 -5.29
N SER A 83 -7.72 10.71 -4.92
CA SER A 83 -8.01 9.29 -4.99
C SER A 83 -7.94 8.80 -6.43
N ILE A 84 -7.59 7.53 -6.62
CA ILE A 84 -7.67 6.88 -7.94
C ILE A 84 -9.10 6.99 -8.50
N ARG A 85 -10.11 6.97 -7.62
CA ARG A 85 -11.52 7.13 -8.02
C ARG A 85 -11.80 8.53 -8.55
N ASP A 86 -11.25 9.56 -7.90
CA ASP A 86 -11.46 10.95 -8.28
C ASP A 86 -10.71 11.25 -9.59
N LEU A 87 -9.47 10.78 -9.73
CA LEU A 87 -8.72 10.84 -10.99
C LEU A 87 -9.47 10.16 -12.14
N ALA A 88 -10.04 8.98 -11.88
CA ALA A 88 -10.81 8.24 -12.88
C ALA A 88 -12.05 9.03 -13.32
N ARG A 89 -12.81 9.60 -12.37
CA ARG A 89 -13.98 10.45 -12.64
C ARG A 89 -13.59 11.71 -13.42
N ASN A 90 -12.54 12.40 -13.00
CA ASN A 90 -12.08 13.66 -13.61
C ASN A 90 -11.58 13.49 -15.05
N HIS A 91 -11.10 12.30 -15.41
CA HIS A 91 -10.60 12.00 -16.75
C HIS A 91 -11.52 11.08 -17.56
N GLY A 92 -12.75 10.82 -17.11
CA GLY A 92 -13.71 9.98 -17.83
C GLY A 92 -13.22 8.57 -18.09
N THR A 93 -12.46 7.97 -17.16
CA THR A 93 -11.85 6.65 -17.33
C THR A 93 -12.12 5.72 -16.16
N THR A 94 -11.64 4.48 -16.24
CA THR A 94 -11.80 3.50 -15.16
C THR A 94 -10.66 3.59 -14.14
N LYS A 95 -10.95 3.20 -12.90
CA LYS A 95 -9.95 3.10 -11.81
C LYS A 95 -8.78 2.17 -12.21
N SER A 96 -9.07 1.08 -12.92
CA SER A 96 -8.05 0.12 -13.39
C SER A 96 -7.09 0.78 -14.38
N THR A 97 -7.59 1.60 -15.30
CA THR A 97 -6.76 2.34 -16.26
C THR A 97 -5.79 3.29 -15.54
N VAL A 98 -6.29 4.08 -14.59
CA VAL A 98 -5.46 5.00 -13.79
C VAL A 98 -4.40 4.24 -13.00
N GLN A 99 -4.77 3.12 -12.37
CA GLN A 99 -3.84 2.28 -11.63
C GLN A 99 -2.73 1.70 -12.52
N LYS A 100 -3.07 1.23 -13.73
CA LYS A 100 -2.08 0.75 -14.72
C LYS A 100 -1.17 1.86 -15.21
N ILE A 101 -1.69 3.08 -15.41
CA ILE A 101 -0.86 4.25 -15.71
C ILE A 101 0.14 4.50 -14.57
N LYS A 102 -0.33 4.55 -13.32
CA LYS A 102 0.55 4.73 -12.15
C LYS A 102 1.66 3.66 -12.09
N GLN A 103 1.30 2.39 -12.28
CA GLN A 103 2.25 1.28 -12.27
C GLN A 103 3.30 1.38 -13.39
N ARG A 104 2.90 1.73 -14.61
CA ARG A 104 3.83 1.92 -15.74
C ARG A 104 4.83 3.05 -15.51
N HIS A 105 4.43 4.08 -14.76
CA HIS A 105 5.28 5.23 -14.42
C HIS A 105 5.95 5.12 -13.05
N SER A 106 5.90 3.94 -12.42
CA SER A 106 6.47 3.68 -11.10
C SER A 106 5.96 4.64 -10.00
N ILE A 107 4.74 5.18 -10.16
CA ILE A 107 4.12 6.08 -9.17
C ILE A 107 3.47 5.23 -8.09
N LYS A 108 4.01 5.31 -6.88
CA LYS A 108 3.53 4.60 -5.69
C LYS A 108 2.67 5.51 -4.82
N SER A 109 1.89 4.90 -3.95
CA SER A 109 1.15 5.62 -2.91
C SER A 109 1.91 5.51 -1.60
N TYR A 110 2.07 6.63 -0.91
CA TYR A 110 2.77 6.74 0.37
C TYR A 110 1.84 7.27 1.44
N LYS A 111 2.01 6.78 2.67
CA LYS A 111 1.26 7.26 3.83
C LYS A 111 1.76 8.64 4.24
N LYS A 112 0.85 9.57 4.50
CA LYS A 112 1.18 10.89 5.04
C LYS A 112 1.65 10.78 6.49
N VAL A 113 2.59 11.63 6.87
CA VAL A 113 3.15 11.69 8.23
C VAL A 113 2.44 12.77 9.02
N LYS A 114 1.96 12.45 10.21
CA LYS A 114 1.42 13.45 11.14
C LYS A 114 2.58 14.22 11.76
N VAL A 115 2.59 15.53 11.62
CA VAL A 115 3.64 16.40 12.17
C VAL A 115 2.97 17.47 13.04
N PRO A 116 3.50 17.76 14.24
CA PRO A 116 2.98 18.83 15.06
C PRO A 116 3.04 20.15 14.31
N LYS A 117 2.00 20.98 14.45
CA LYS A 117 1.96 22.31 13.85
C LYS A 117 2.87 23.25 14.66
N ARG A 118 4.18 23.18 14.42
CA ARG A 118 5.18 24.05 15.04
C ARG A 118 5.50 25.23 14.14
N ASP A 119 5.65 26.39 14.77
CA ASP A 119 6.24 27.57 14.15
C ASP A 119 7.79 27.49 14.20
N LEU A 120 8.48 28.33 13.41
CA LEU A 120 9.94 28.38 13.34
C LEU A 120 10.56 28.63 14.72
N ARG A 121 10.01 29.57 15.50
CA ARG A 121 10.44 29.83 16.89
C ARG A 121 10.27 28.62 17.80
N GLN A 122 9.18 27.87 17.62
CA GLN A 122 8.94 26.64 18.39
C GLN A 122 9.91 25.53 18.00
N HIS A 123 10.28 25.46 16.71
CA HIS A 123 11.30 24.54 16.23
C HIS A 123 12.69 24.84 16.80
N THR A 124 13.13 26.10 16.77
CA THR A 124 14.43 26.50 17.34
C THR A 124 14.47 26.25 18.85
N THR A 125 13.39 26.60 19.56
CA THR A 125 13.27 26.34 21.00
C THR A 125 13.28 24.85 21.31
N ALA A 126 12.54 24.02 20.58
CA ALA A 126 12.51 22.58 20.77
C ALA A 126 13.90 21.96 20.54
N LYS A 127 14.63 22.37 19.50
CA LYS A 127 16.00 21.93 19.21
C LYS A 127 16.97 22.33 20.33
N SER A 128 16.91 23.57 20.79
CA SER A 128 17.73 24.07 21.89
C SER A 128 17.47 23.30 23.20
N ARG A 129 16.21 23.07 23.56
CA ARG A 129 15.82 22.30 24.75
C ARG A 129 16.27 20.84 24.66
N ALA A 130 16.11 20.21 23.49
CA ALA A 130 16.57 18.85 23.26
C ALA A 130 18.09 18.72 23.44
N ASN A 131 18.87 19.67 22.90
CA ASN A 131 20.33 19.69 23.09
C ASN A 131 20.73 19.88 24.55
N LYS A 132 20.04 20.77 25.29
CA LYS A 132 20.29 20.96 26.72
C LYS A 132 19.98 19.69 27.52
N LEU A 133 18.87 19.01 27.20
CA LEU A 133 18.49 17.76 27.84
C LEU A 133 19.52 16.66 27.54
N TYR A 134 19.95 16.52 26.28
CA TYR A 134 20.97 15.57 25.86
C TYR A 134 22.27 15.76 26.66
N LYS A 135 22.80 16.99 26.74
CA LYS A 135 24.01 17.29 27.52
C LYS A 135 23.87 16.88 28.99
N ARG A 136 22.71 17.17 29.61
CA ARG A 136 22.44 16.80 31.01
C ARG A 136 22.43 15.29 31.22
N ILE A 137 21.75 14.55 30.35
CA ILE A 137 21.69 13.08 30.38
C ILE A 137 23.09 12.48 30.25
N THR A 138 23.93 13.02 29.37
CA THR A 138 25.29 12.49 29.16
C THR A 138 26.27 12.85 30.27
N SER A 139 26.10 13.98 30.95
CA SER A 139 27.08 14.50 31.92
C SER A 139 26.99 13.95 33.36
N LYS A 140 25.88 13.31 33.75
CA LYS A 140 25.62 12.88 35.14
C LYS A 140 24.78 11.60 35.17
N ASN A 141 24.75 10.91 36.31
CA ASN A 141 23.78 9.86 36.63
C ASN A 141 22.35 10.44 36.78
N PHE A 142 21.79 10.95 35.68
CA PHE A 142 20.51 11.63 35.63
C PHE A 142 19.37 10.63 35.39
N ARG A 143 18.37 10.62 36.29
CA ARG A 143 17.17 9.79 36.16
C ARG A 143 15.98 10.66 35.74
N ILE A 144 15.20 10.20 34.78
CA ILE A 144 14.01 10.89 34.27
C ILE A 144 12.79 10.03 34.56
N MET A 145 11.83 10.60 35.28
CA MET A 145 10.48 10.06 35.39
C MET A 145 9.57 10.90 34.49
N MET A 146 8.85 10.26 33.57
CA MET A 146 7.90 10.93 32.67
C MET A 146 6.50 10.41 32.96
N ASP A 147 5.53 11.32 32.98
CA ASP A 147 4.09 11.02 33.05
C ASP A 147 3.38 11.80 31.94
N ASP A 148 2.34 11.21 31.34
CA ASP A 148 1.55 11.83 30.27
C ASP A 148 0.09 11.36 30.31
N GLU A 149 -0.83 12.31 30.20
CA GLU A 149 -2.26 12.02 30.15
C GLU A 149 -2.68 11.68 28.71
N THR A 150 -3.08 10.43 28.47
CA THR A 150 -3.61 10.01 27.17
C THR A 150 -5.14 9.95 27.18
N TYR A 151 -5.77 10.82 26.37
CA TYR A 151 -7.23 10.81 26.20
C TYR A 151 -7.68 9.69 25.25
N CYS A 152 -8.42 8.71 25.78
CA CYS A 152 -9.08 7.67 24.99
C CYS A 152 -10.40 8.20 24.42
N LYS A 153 -10.58 8.12 23.10
CA LYS A 153 -11.88 8.42 22.48
C LYS A 153 -12.84 7.25 22.67
N LEU A 154 -14.07 7.55 23.09
CA LEU A 154 -15.11 6.53 23.27
C LEU A 154 -15.59 5.91 21.94
N ASP A 155 -15.54 6.66 20.84
CA ASP A 155 -16.03 6.23 19.52
C ASP A 155 -14.89 6.08 18.50
N PHE A 156 -14.69 4.84 18.03
CA PHE A 156 -13.71 4.49 17.00
C PHE A 156 -13.99 5.13 15.64
N LYS A 157 -15.25 5.45 15.31
CA LYS A 157 -15.62 6.10 14.04
C LYS A 157 -15.04 7.51 13.93
N SER A 158 -14.75 8.14 15.07
CA SER A 158 -14.16 9.48 15.16
C SER A 158 -12.63 9.50 14.97
N LEU A 159 -11.99 8.33 14.82
CA LEU A 159 -10.56 8.25 14.57
C LEU A 159 -10.27 8.67 13.14
N PRO A 160 -9.42 9.70 12.92
CA PRO A 160 -9.08 10.12 11.57
C PRO A 160 -8.42 8.97 10.82
N GLY A 161 -8.97 8.63 9.65
CA GLY A 161 -8.44 7.59 8.79
C GLY A 161 -7.01 7.85 8.32
N GLN A 162 -6.41 6.85 7.69
CA GLN A 162 -5.10 7.02 7.07
C GLN A 162 -5.22 7.86 5.81
N HIS A 163 -4.34 8.86 5.65
CA HIS A 163 -4.26 9.63 4.42
C HIS A 163 -3.01 9.26 3.64
N TYR A 164 -3.12 9.31 2.32
CA TYR A 164 -2.06 8.94 1.39
C TYR A 164 -1.80 10.07 0.39
N PHE A 165 -0.65 10.02 -0.24
CA PHE A 165 -0.28 10.82 -1.41
C PHE A 165 0.42 9.93 -2.44
N SER A 166 0.44 10.34 -3.70
CA SER A 166 1.06 9.59 -4.79
C SER A 166 2.35 10.28 -5.25
N GLY A 167 3.39 9.53 -5.59
CA GLY A 167 4.64 10.06 -6.13
C GLY A 167 5.55 8.95 -6.64
N LYS A 168 6.58 9.30 -7.41
CA LYS A 168 7.65 8.33 -7.78
C LYS A 168 8.48 7.96 -6.57
N ASP A 169 8.91 8.99 -5.84
CA ASP A 169 9.68 8.88 -4.61
C ASP A 169 9.10 9.79 -3.52
N LYS A 170 9.31 9.41 -2.25
CA LYS A 170 8.90 10.23 -1.10
C LYS A 170 9.56 11.61 -1.10
N ILE A 171 10.79 11.72 -1.61
CA ILE A 171 11.57 12.96 -1.58
C ILE A 171 11.04 13.96 -2.61
N SER A 172 10.67 13.47 -3.80
CA SER A 172 10.24 14.28 -4.95
C SER A 172 8.98 15.13 -4.73
N VAL A 173 8.12 14.74 -3.81
CA VAL A 173 6.85 15.43 -3.53
C VAL A 173 7.12 16.63 -2.61
N LYS A 174 6.33 17.70 -2.68
CA LYS A 174 6.42 18.81 -1.71
C LYS A 174 5.91 18.40 -0.33
N ASP A 175 6.52 18.92 0.73
CA ASP A 175 6.17 18.54 2.11
C ASP A 175 4.73 18.89 2.50
N GLU A 176 4.15 19.93 1.87
CA GLU A 176 2.73 20.30 2.03
C GLU A 176 1.77 19.12 1.78
N PHE A 177 2.14 18.22 0.87
CA PHE A 177 1.33 17.04 0.55
C PHE A 177 1.68 15.83 1.42
N LYS A 178 2.92 15.73 1.88
CA LYS A 178 3.40 14.62 2.72
C LYS A 178 2.90 14.69 4.16
N LEU A 179 2.73 15.92 4.66
CA LEU A 179 2.51 16.16 6.08
C LEU A 179 1.03 16.42 6.37
N ILE A 180 0.54 15.86 7.48
CA ILE A 180 -0.75 16.22 8.07
C ILE A 180 -0.46 17.04 9.32
N LYS A 181 -0.89 18.30 9.32
CA LYS A 181 -0.87 19.14 10.50
C LYS A 181 -2.22 18.97 11.23
N PRO A 182 -2.26 18.40 12.45
CA PRO A 182 -3.50 18.27 13.19
C PRO A 182 -4.06 19.68 13.46
N LYS A 183 -5.39 19.81 13.39
CA LYS A 183 -6.07 21.04 13.83
C LYS A 183 -5.84 21.22 15.33
N ASN A 184 -5.71 22.46 15.79
CA ASN A 184 -5.55 22.75 17.22
C ASN A 184 -6.74 22.19 18.00
N ILE A 185 -6.51 21.12 18.75
CA ILE A 185 -7.53 20.43 19.55
C ILE A 185 -8.09 21.38 20.62
N LYS A 186 -7.27 22.28 21.17
CA LYS A 186 -7.68 23.30 22.15
C LYS A 186 -8.89 24.13 21.68
N GLN A 187 -8.94 24.55 20.41
CA GLN A 187 -10.10 25.29 19.90
C GLN A 187 -11.37 24.45 19.83
N LYS A 188 -11.25 23.15 19.52
CA LYS A 188 -12.39 22.23 19.57
C LYS A 188 -12.84 22.02 21.01
N LEU A 189 -11.91 21.73 21.93
CA LEU A 189 -12.24 21.52 23.33
C LEU A 189 -12.82 22.77 23.99
N LEU A 190 -12.27 23.97 23.74
CA LEU A 190 -12.85 25.24 24.22
C LEU A 190 -14.29 25.46 23.74
N LYS A 191 -14.65 24.99 22.54
CA LYS A 191 -16.03 25.09 22.03
C LYS A 191 -17.01 24.15 22.75
N TYR A 192 -16.53 23.05 23.32
CA TYR A 192 -17.35 22.05 24.02
C TYR A 192 -17.18 22.07 25.55
N ALA A 193 -16.12 22.70 26.04
CA ALA A 193 -15.89 23.00 27.44
C ALA A 193 -16.65 24.29 27.77
N LYS A 194 -17.99 24.21 27.81
CA LYS A 194 -18.66 25.02 28.82
C LYS A 194 -18.30 24.33 30.14
N PRO A 195 -17.49 24.93 31.02
CA PRO A 195 -17.29 24.35 32.33
C PRO A 195 -18.68 24.15 32.92
N ALA A 196 -18.95 22.96 33.46
CA ALA A 196 -20.18 22.77 34.19
C ALA A 196 -20.20 23.82 35.30
N THR A 197 -21.18 24.70 35.28
CA THR A 197 -21.30 25.82 36.23
C THR A 197 -21.46 25.35 37.68
N SER A 198 -21.77 24.07 37.88
CA SER A 198 -21.84 23.39 39.16
C SER A 198 -21.47 21.91 39.00
N ILE A 199 -20.89 21.33 40.06
CA ILE A 199 -20.59 19.89 40.20
C ILE A 199 -21.84 19.04 39.89
N ASP A 200 -23.03 19.49 40.27
CA ASP A 200 -24.27 18.75 40.06
C ASP A 200 -24.68 18.74 38.58
N ASN A 201 -24.39 19.83 37.87
CA ASN A 201 -24.65 19.93 36.45
C ASN A 201 -23.74 18.98 35.65
N PHE A 202 -22.47 18.85 36.07
CA PHE A 202 -21.55 17.85 35.53
C PHE A 202 -22.04 16.42 35.79
N LYS A 203 -22.43 16.12 37.04
CA LYS A 203 -22.96 14.79 37.41
C LYS A 203 -24.21 14.42 36.60
N ASN A 204 -25.10 15.37 36.34
CA ASN A 204 -26.32 15.14 35.57
C ASN A 204 -26.06 14.96 34.06
N GLU A 205 -25.19 15.77 33.46
CA GLU A 205 -24.72 15.60 32.07
C GLU A 205 -24.01 14.25 31.87
N TRP A 206 -23.13 13.89 32.81
CA TRP A 206 -22.44 12.61 32.80
C TRP A 206 -23.43 11.44 32.91
N LYS A 207 -24.36 11.49 33.87
CA LYS A 207 -25.42 10.49 34.03
C LYS A 207 -26.31 10.38 32.78
N LYS A 208 -26.65 11.48 32.11
CA LYS A 208 -27.38 11.45 30.82
C LYS A 208 -26.59 10.74 29.73
N LYS A 209 -25.30 11.04 29.60
CA LYS A 209 -24.42 10.41 28.60
C LYS A 209 -24.12 8.95 28.90
N THR A 210 -23.97 8.56 30.17
CA THR A 210 -23.81 7.15 30.54
C THR A 210 -25.12 6.38 30.43
N ARG A 211 -26.29 6.98 30.63
CA ARG A 211 -27.60 6.36 30.30
C ARG A 211 -27.77 6.06 28.81
N MET A 212 -27.05 6.75 27.92
CA MET A 212 -27.00 6.39 26.49
C MET A 212 -26.16 5.13 26.23
N ILE A 213 -25.31 4.72 27.18
CA ILE A 213 -24.63 3.43 27.16
C ILE A 213 -25.58 2.46 27.87
N THR A 214 -26.40 1.76 27.11
CA THR A 214 -27.33 0.77 27.67
C THR A 214 -26.53 -0.30 28.43
N ASP A 215 -27.09 -0.84 29.51
CA ASP A 215 -26.48 -1.96 30.24
C ASP A 215 -26.17 -3.14 29.30
N GLN A 216 -26.99 -3.31 28.27
CA GLN A 216 -26.77 -4.25 27.18
C GLN A 216 -25.45 -3.99 26.44
N ALA A 217 -25.14 -2.74 26.07
CA ALA A 217 -23.88 -2.41 25.40
C ALA A 217 -22.65 -2.69 26.29
N VAL A 218 -22.78 -2.53 27.61
CA VAL A 218 -21.73 -2.88 28.58
C VAL A 218 -21.57 -4.40 28.68
N GLN A 219 -22.67 -5.15 28.73
CA GLN A 219 -22.66 -6.62 28.75
C GLN A 219 -22.09 -7.21 27.46
N ASP A 220 -22.46 -6.68 26.31
CA ASP A 220 -21.96 -7.10 25.00
C ASP A 220 -20.44 -6.89 24.90
N LEU A 221 -19.95 -5.76 25.43
CA LEU A 221 -18.52 -5.46 25.48
C LEU A 221 -17.77 -6.43 26.40
N LYS A 222 -18.30 -6.69 27.61
CA LYS A 222 -17.75 -7.69 28.55
C LYS A 222 -17.73 -9.10 27.92
N GLY A 223 -18.80 -9.48 27.22
CA GLY A 223 -18.90 -10.75 26.50
C GLY A 223 -17.89 -10.85 25.35
N GLY A 224 -17.66 -9.75 24.62
CA GLY A 224 -16.64 -9.66 23.59
C GLY A 224 -15.21 -9.84 24.15
N VAL A 225 -14.91 -9.21 25.28
CA VAL A 225 -13.60 -9.34 25.96
C VAL A 225 -13.38 -10.77 26.46
N LYS A 226 -14.37 -11.39 27.12
CA LYS A 226 -14.29 -12.79 27.59
C LYS A 226 -14.07 -13.78 26.45
N ARG A 227 -14.70 -13.57 25.29
CA ARG A 227 -14.48 -14.42 24.09
C ARG A 227 -13.07 -14.29 23.54
N LYS A 228 -12.53 -13.06 23.47
CA LYS A 228 -11.16 -12.83 23.01
C LYS A 228 -10.11 -13.42 23.95
N LEU A 229 -10.33 -13.29 25.26
CA LEU A 229 -9.45 -13.92 26.26
C LEU A 229 -9.46 -15.44 26.11
N ARG A 230 -10.63 -16.09 26.02
CA ARG A 230 -10.71 -17.55 25.80
C ARG A 230 -10.00 -18.00 24.54
N LYS A 231 -10.15 -17.26 23.44
CA LYS A 231 -9.45 -17.56 22.20
C LYS A 231 -7.92 -17.45 22.35
N PHE A 232 -7.45 -16.38 23.00
CA PHE A 232 -6.03 -16.19 23.26
C PHE A 232 -5.42 -17.33 24.10
N TRP A 233 -6.15 -17.84 25.09
CA TRP A 233 -5.70 -18.99 25.89
C TRP A 233 -5.69 -20.30 25.09
N MET A 234 -6.68 -20.55 24.23
CA MET A 234 -6.68 -21.74 23.36
C MET A 234 -5.61 -21.71 22.28
N ASP A 235 -5.21 -20.52 21.81
CA ASP A 235 -4.14 -20.37 20.80
C ASP A 235 -2.73 -20.54 21.43
N LEU A 236 -2.62 -20.66 22.76
CA LEU A 236 -1.37 -20.85 23.51
C LEU A 236 -1.11 -22.32 23.91
N GLU A 237 -2.10 -23.20 23.76
CA GLU A 237 -1.99 -24.65 23.93
C GLU A 237 -1.72 -25.34 22.58
#